data_AF-A0A660VIU1-F1
#
_entry.id   AF-A0A660VIU1-F1
#
_cell.length_a   1.000
_cell.length_b   1.000
_cell.length_c   1.000
_cell.angle_alpha   90.00
_cell.angle_beta   90.00
_cell.angle_gamma   90.00
#
_symmetry.space_group_name_H-M   'P 1'
#
loop_
_entity.id
_entity.type
_entity.pdbx_description
1 polymer ?
#
loop_
_entity_poly.entity_id
_entity_poly.type
_entity_poly.pdbx_seq_one_letter_code
_entity_poly.pdbx_strand_id
1 'polypeptide(L)'
;MCAARWRPARRPDPPHQAVKGRHQQVASTSEQEPATSRLLRWFLPETHRSAHDWSSAPMRERRPGADKATSGLTRRRVLKAGAALGALPLLPGCDGQHQPDPAERSPGAAGRKPNVLFVLSDAHRAQALGCYGNAHVRTPHFDRLARDGVRLKTAVSNTPICRPYRASMMSGRFSHHTGVLTNRTKDNPGMDASGAWIPGEQPTLGTQFKRGGYSCGYVGKWHLGNVRLDPGPMRLGFDDYWAAALRPAHTYYEWNYATSAEDSVQGSGRFRVDVETDLAIDFMTREHDKPFFLVVSWGPPHEPFEPPPEFDHYPNVPAPPNLRAAKSYTKAGALLSLGRYYGLVEAIDHAFGRLLKALDAAGLADDTIVVYTSDHGTMLGSHGAIGKEMPYSESTLVPFLVRWPGDVPPGTTLNMPFGAPDVLPSLCGLAGLSLPEGVDGQDFSARLRGLDEGPWQDAVYLTSHVPSFMERPGWRGLRSERWAFTRTQKRPLMLHDLRSDPFELRNLAGADPDRDAVFDEQLKLLMQAAGDGWSLG
;
A
#
# COMPACT_ATOMS: atom_id res chain seq x y z
N MET A 1 -47.26 11.91 -43.85
CA MET A 1 -47.95 13.13 -43.35
C MET A 1 -47.10 13.65 -42.19
N CYS A 2 -46.10 14.50 -42.42
CA CYS A 2 -46.12 15.96 -42.53
C CYS A 2 -46.41 16.74 -41.22
N ALA A 3 -45.45 17.65 -40.93
CA ALA A 3 -45.49 18.86 -40.11
C ALA A 3 -45.62 18.72 -38.57
N ALA A 4 -44.76 19.26 -37.71
CA ALA A 4 -44.00 20.52 -37.60
C ALA A 4 -44.66 21.62 -36.73
N ARG A 5 -43.92 21.98 -35.67
CA ARG A 5 -43.60 23.32 -35.13
C ARG A 5 -44.71 24.20 -34.51
N TRP A 6 -44.38 24.71 -33.31
CA TRP A 6 -44.67 26.09 -32.90
C TRP A 6 -43.51 26.68 -32.06
N ARG A 7 -43.16 27.96 -32.30
CA ARG A 7 -42.14 28.80 -31.63
C ARG A 7 -42.79 29.68 -30.52
N PRO A 8 -42.08 30.50 -29.70
CA PRO A 8 -41.49 31.83 -30.08
C PRO A 8 -40.08 32.12 -29.45
N ALA A 9 -39.14 32.82 -30.10
CA ALA A 9 -38.85 34.29 -30.21
C ALA A 9 -38.27 34.93 -28.92
N ARG A 10 -36.94 35.18 -28.86
CA ARG A 10 -36.13 36.41 -29.14
C ARG A 10 -36.01 37.42 -27.95
N ARG A 11 -34.76 37.71 -27.57
CA ARG A 11 -34.27 38.72 -26.60
C ARG A 11 -34.39 40.16 -27.11
N PRO A 12 -34.21 41.15 -26.21
CA PRO A 12 -33.00 41.99 -26.27
C PRO A 12 -32.35 42.32 -24.89
N ASP A 13 -31.05 42.65 -24.90
CA ASP A 13 -30.24 43.14 -23.74
C ASP A 13 -30.27 44.71 -23.62
N PRO A 14 -29.42 45.38 -22.81
CA PRO A 14 -29.64 45.88 -21.44
C PRO A 14 -29.54 47.44 -21.34
N PRO A 15 -29.38 48.04 -20.14
CA PRO A 15 -28.15 48.83 -19.93
C PRO A 15 -27.57 48.89 -18.49
N HIS A 16 -26.30 49.33 -18.45
CA HIS A 16 -25.42 49.61 -17.30
C HIS A 16 -25.92 50.68 -16.31
N GLN A 17 -25.50 50.61 -15.04
CA GLN A 17 -25.00 51.76 -14.27
C GLN A 17 -24.21 51.34 -13.01
N ALA A 18 -23.14 52.10 -12.72
CA ALA A 18 -22.25 51.95 -11.57
C ALA A 18 -22.61 52.96 -10.46
N VAL A 19 -22.44 52.58 -9.19
CA VAL A 19 -22.36 53.53 -8.05
C VAL A 19 -21.31 53.06 -7.04
N LYS A 20 -20.44 53.99 -6.65
CA LYS A 20 -19.43 53.92 -5.58
C LYS A 20 -20.07 54.08 -4.21
N GLY A 21 -19.48 53.48 -3.15
CA GLY A 21 -19.42 54.17 -1.85
C GLY A 21 -19.35 53.34 -0.56
N ARG A 22 -18.18 53.48 0.10
CA ARG A 22 -17.92 53.61 1.54
C ARG A 22 -17.69 52.38 2.44
N HIS A 23 -16.55 52.51 3.11
CA HIS A 23 -16.05 51.83 4.30
C HIS A 23 -17.06 51.67 5.44
N GLN A 24 -17.04 50.49 6.05
CA GLN A 24 -17.24 50.31 7.49
C GLN A 24 -16.14 49.38 8.01
N GLN A 25 -15.40 49.84 9.02
CA GLN A 25 -14.57 49.01 9.89
C GLN A 25 -15.49 48.15 10.76
N VAL A 26 -15.20 46.84 10.84
CA VAL A 26 -15.66 46.00 11.95
C VAL A 26 -14.51 45.10 12.42
N ALA A 27 -14.46 45.03 13.75
CA ALA A 27 -13.57 44.36 14.68
C ALA A 27 -12.90 43.04 14.25
N SER A 28 -11.65 42.92 14.69
CA SER A 28 -10.83 41.70 14.73
C SER A 28 -11.50 40.59 15.53
N THR A 29 -11.72 39.45 14.88
CA THR A 29 -11.83 38.14 15.52
C THR A 29 -10.77 37.24 14.91
N SER A 30 -10.22 36.33 15.72
CA SER A 30 -9.12 35.44 15.37
C SER A 30 -9.46 34.58 14.15
N GLU A 31 -8.90 34.92 12.99
CA GLU A 31 -8.97 34.09 11.79
C GLU A 31 -8.06 32.86 11.98
N GLN A 32 -8.67 31.68 12.04
CA GLN A 32 -7.99 30.46 11.62
C GLN A 32 -7.64 30.62 10.14
N GLU A 33 -6.35 30.45 9.80
CA GLU A 33 -5.90 30.44 8.40
C GLU A 33 -6.72 29.43 7.58
N PRO A 34 -7.24 29.81 6.39
CA PRO A 34 -7.92 28.87 5.51
C PRO A 34 -6.97 27.74 5.09
N ALA A 35 -7.47 26.50 5.03
CA ALA A 35 -6.69 25.29 4.73
C ALA A 35 -5.86 25.39 3.42
N THR A 36 -6.28 26.22 2.48
CA THR A 36 -5.56 26.52 1.23
C THR A 36 -4.24 27.28 1.45
N SER A 37 -4.15 28.15 2.47
CA SER A 37 -2.93 28.95 2.73
C SER A 37 -1.79 28.11 3.33
N ARG A 38 -2.12 27.07 4.10
CA ARG A 38 -1.13 26.15 4.69
C ARG A 38 -0.53 25.20 3.65
N LEU A 39 -1.35 24.70 2.73
CA LEU A 39 -0.89 23.88 1.60
C LEU A 39 0.12 24.63 0.73
N LEU A 40 -0.12 25.92 0.45
CA LEU A 40 0.75 26.77 -0.37
C LEU A 40 2.19 26.93 0.17
N ARG A 41 2.43 26.75 1.48
CA ARG A 41 3.76 26.93 2.09
C ARG A 41 4.78 25.89 1.61
N TRP A 42 4.32 24.71 1.20
CA TRP A 42 5.17 23.63 0.66
C TRP A 42 5.53 23.82 -0.82
N PHE A 43 4.93 24.80 -1.48
CA PHE A 43 4.99 25.00 -2.93
C PHE A 43 5.74 26.27 -3.35
N LEU A 44 6.32 26.99 -2.39
CA LEU A 44 7.24 28.09 -2.67
C LEU A 44 8.67 27.54 -2.85
N PRO A 45 9.44 28.02 -3.83
CA PRO A 45 10.85 27.68 -3.92
C PRO A 45 11.56 28.21 -2.66
N GLU A 46 12.11 27.32 -1.83
CA GLU A 46 13.07 27.74 -0.82
C GLU A 46 14.29 28.33 -1.53
N THR A 47 14.48 29.64 -1.39
CA THR A 47 15.73 30.29 -1.75
C THR A 47 16.81 29.77 -0.82
N HIS A 48 17.79 29.07 -1.40
CA HIS A 48 19.06 28.62 -0.84
C HIS A 48 19.32 29.04 0.63
N ARG A 49 19.14 28.10 1.57
CA ARG A 49 19.92 28.08 2.81
C ARG A 49 21.03 27.04 2.65
N SER A 50 22.25 27.55 2.56
CA SER A 50 23.49 26.78 2.54
C SER A 50 23.63 25.99 3.84
N ALA A 51 23.62 24.66 3.74
CA ALA A 51 24.21 23.81 4.75
C ALA A 51 25.71 23.69 4.45
N HIS A 52 26.53 24.42 5.19
CA HIS A 52 27.96 24.17 5.29
C HIS A 52 28.22 22.98 6.22
N ASP A 53 29.28 22.28 5.87
CA ASP A 53 30.16 21.47 6.72
C ASP A 53 29.87 19.96 6.86
N TRP A 54 30.27 19.21 5.83
CA TRP A 54 30.82 17.87 6.01
C TRP A 54 32.32 17.93 5.70
N SER A 55 33.13 17.98 6.76
CA SER A 55 34.58 17.88 6.63
C SER A 55 34.98 16.43 6.33
N SER A 56 35.75 16.32 5.25
CA SER A 56 36.36 15.12 4.72
C SER A 56 37.67 14.80 5.44
N ALA A 57 37.92 13.52 5.71
CA ALA A 57 39.25 12.99 6.01
C ALA A 57 39.60 11.90 4.99
N PRO A 58 40.84 11.87 4.44
CA PRO A 58 41.13 11.18 3.19
C PRO A 58 41.45 9.69 3.37
N MET A 59 40.92 8.89 2.46
CA MET A 59 41.24 7.49 2.26
C MET A 59 42.61 7.40 1.53
N ARG A 60 43.61 6.79 2.18
CA ARG A 60 44.91 6.47 1.56
C ARG A 60 44.84 5.10 0.89
N GLU A 61 45.28 5.06 -0.37
CA GLU A 61 45.58 3.85 -1.12
C GLU A 61 46.75 3.06 -0.51
N ARG A 62 46.67 1.73 -0.57
CA ARG A 62 47.78 0.80 -0.90
C ARG A 62 47.23 -0.61 -1.18
N ARG A 63 47.60 -1.18 -2.33
CA ARG A 63 47.58 -2.63 -2.68
C ARG A 63 49.05 -3.16 -2.63
N PRO A 64 49.32 -4.45 -2.89
CA PRO A 64 48.77 -5.70 -2.32
C PRO A 64 49.91 -6.64 -1.81
N GLY A 65 49.55 -7.73 -1.14
CA GLY A 65 50.49 -8.82 -0.82
C GLY A 65 49.75 -10.12 -0.51
N ALA A 66 50.05 -11.16 -1.28
CA ALA A 66 49.57 -12.53 -1.11
C ALA A 66 50.40 -13.28 -0.06
N ASP A 67 49.79 -14.19 0.72
CA ASP A 67 50.19 -15.61 0.73
C ASP A 67 49.35 -16.49 1.67
N LYS A 68 49.45 -17.79 1.40
CA LYS A 68 48.59 -18.94 1.75
C LYS A 68 48.75 -19.47 3.19
N ALA A 69 47.74 -20.26 3.60
CA ALA A 69 47.83 -21.65 4.10
C ALA A 69 47.20 -21.98 5.49
N THR A 70 46.05 -22.65 5.42
CA THR A 70 45.63 -23.94 6.05
C THR A 70 45.75 -24.28 7.55
N SER A 71 44.66 -24.87 8.05
CA SER A 71 44.48 -25.92 9.11
C SER A 71 44.67 -25.49 10.57
N GLY A 72 43.95 -25.97 11.60
CA GLY A 72 42.90 -26.97 11.80
C GLY A 72 42.82 -27.32 13.32
N LEU A 73 41.66 -27.82 13.80
CA LEU A 73 41.43 -28.65 15.02
C LEU A 73 41.62 -27.98 16.43
N THR A 74 40.58 -27.69 17.22
CA THR A 74 39.67 -28.51 18.10
C THR A 74 40.16 -28.86 19.52
N ARG A 75 39.30 -28.46 20.49
CA ARG A 75 38.82 -29.10 21.75
C ARG A 75 39.76 -29.45 22.94
N ARG A 76 39.31 -28.88 24.08
CA ARG A 76 39.20 -29.42 25.47
C ARG A 76 40.49 -29.74 26.25
N ARG A 77 40.60 -29.12 27.43
CA ARG A 77 40.72 -29.81 28.73
C ARG A 77 40.32 -28.89 29.89
N VAL A 78 39.91 -29.54 30.97
CA VAL A 78 39.08 -29.06 32.07
C VAL A 78 39.74 -29.53 33.39
N LEU A 79 39.58 -28.72 34.45
CA LEU A 79 39.64 -28.99 35.91
C LEU A 79 41.01 -29.25 36.60
N LYS A 80 41.31 -28.43 37.64
CA LYS A 80 41.13 -28.67 39.10
C LYS A 80 41.79 -27.53 39.90
N ALA A 81 41.05 -26.79 40.73
CA ALA A 81 40.93 -26.90 42.21
C ALA A 81 42.27 -26.67 42.95
N GLY A 82 42.41 -25.84 44.00
CA GLY A 82 41.48 -25.01 44.77
C GLY A 82 42.23 -24.35 45.94
N ALA A 83 41.45 -23.78 46.86
CA ALA A 83 41.80 -23.25 48.19
C ALA A 83 42.31 -21.80 48.29
N ALA A 84 41.74 -21.12 49.28
CA ALA A 84 41.60 -19.68 49.46
C ALA A 84 42.42 -19.15 50.64
N LEU A 85 42.59 -17.81 50.67
CA LEU A 85 42.89 -16.89 51.80
C LEU A 85 43.71 -15.73 51.19
N GLY A 86 43.43 -14.44 51.30
CA GLY A 86 42.39 -13.63 51.93
C GLY A 86 42.80 -12.16 51.74
N ALA A 87 41.80 -11.26 51.69
CA ALA A 87 41.85 -9.80 51.85
C ALA A 87 42.56 -8.91 50.78
N LEU A 88 41.75 -8.26 49.94
CA LEU A 88 41.97 -6.89 49.44
C LEU A 88 40.61 -6.16 49.32
N PRO A 89 40.58 -4.82 49.42
CA PRO A 89 39.40 -4.04 49.80
C PRO A 89 38.44 -3.82 48.62
N LEU A 90 37.14 -3.92 48.89
CA LEU A 90 36.06 -3.52 47.98
C LEU A 90 35.87 -2.00 48.04
N LEU A 91 36.08 -1.34 46.91
CA LEU A 91 35.58 0.00 46.61
C LEU A 91 34.30 -0.12 45.73
N PRO A 92 33.43 0.89 45.76
CA PRO A 92 31.98 0.71 45.71
C PRO A 92 31.46 0.36 44.31
N GLY A 93 30.49 -0.56 44.27
CA GLY A 93 29.70 -0.84 43.09
C GLY A 93 28.83 0.36 42.75
N CYS A 94 29.01 0.90 41.54
CA CYS A 94 28.05 1.80 40.93
C CYS A 94 26.90 0.97 40.35
N ASP A 95 25.77 1.07 41.03
CA ASP A 95 24.42 1.19 40.49
C ASP A 95 23.99 0.31 39.30
N GLY A 96 23.24 -0.71 39.68
CA GLY A 96 22.00 -1.19 39.05
C GLY A 96 21.70 -0.71 37.64
N GLN A 97 21.97 -1.58 36.67
CA GLN A 97 21.14 -1.64 35.47
C GLN A 97 19.81 -2.28 35.85
N HIS A 98 18.91 -1.43 36.34
CA HIS A 98 17.49 -1.71 36.41
C HIS A 98 17.03 -1.99 34.97
N GLN A 99 16.79 -3.26 34.64
CA GLN A 99 15.83 -3.54 33.58
C GLN A 99 14.53 -2.87 34.02
N PRO A 100 13.92 -1.99 33.20
CA PRO A 100 12.62 -1.46 33.56
C PRO A 100 11.68 -2.65 33.72
N ASP A 101 11.06 -2.72 34.89
CA ASP A 101 10.02 -3.69 35.21
C ASP A 101 8.98 -3.70 34.07
N PRO A 102 8.45 -4.85 33.62
CA PRO A 102 7.36 -4.89 32.63
C PRO A 102 6.11 -4.09 33.05
N ALA A 103 6.06 -3.66 34.31
CA ALA A 103 4.98 -2.92 34.95
C ALA A 103 5.16 -1.39 34.96
N GLU A 104 6.26 -0.82 34.45
CA GLU A 104 6.47 0.65 34.37
C GLU A 104 6.52 1.19 32.93
N ARG A 105 5.76 0.56 32.02
CA ARG A 105 5.36 1.25 30.79
C ARG A 105 4.00 1.85 31.03
N SER A 106 3.88 3.16 30.83
CA SER A 106 2.56 3.79 30.72
C SER A 106 1.76 2.96 29.72
N PRO A 107 0.65 2.32 30.14
CA PRO A 107 -0.26 1.73 29.16
C PRO A 107 -0.61 2.84 28.18
N GLY A 108 -0.51 2.59 26.87
CA GLY A 108 -1.09 3.48 25.86
C GLY A 108 -2.48 3.85 26.37
N ALA A 109 -2.71 5.15 26.57
CA ALA A 109 -3.69 5.66 27.52
C ALA A 109 -4.97 4.81 27.49
N ALA A 110 -5.17 3.97 28.51
CA ALA A 110 -6.24 2.99 28.53
C ALA A 110 -7.57 3.72 28.31
N GLY A 111 -8.15 3.58 27.10
CA GLY A 111 -9.37 4.27 26.67
C GLY A 111 -9.25 5.20 25.45
N ARG A 112 -8.05 5.52 24.91
CA ARG A 112 -7.92 6.29 23.66
C ARG A 112 -7.78 5.36 22.45
N LYS A 113 -8.57 5.63 21.41
CA LYS A 113 -8.47 4.92 20.12
C LYS A 113 -7.15 5.29 19.42
N PRO A 114 -6.46 4.33 18.77
CA PRO A 114 -5.21 4.61 18.07
C PRO A 114 -5.46 5.46 16.82
N ASN A 115 -4.43 6.16 16.33
CA ASN A 115 -4.42 6.67 14.97
C ASN A 115 -4.20 5.51 13.99
N VAL A 116 -4.57 5.72 12.73
CA VAL A 116 -4.32 4.75 11.65
C VAL A 116 -3.69 5.46 10.45
N LEU A 117 -2.47 5.05 10.11
CA LEU A 117 -1.77 5.43 8.89
C LEU A 117 -1.78 4.23 7.93
N PHE A 118 -2.58 4.31 6.88
CA PHE A 118 -2.70 3.28 5.84
C PHE A 118 -2.02 3.75 4.56
N VAL A 119 -0.87 3.16 4.22
CA VAL A 119 -0.07 3.53 3.06
C VAL A 119 -0.16 2.45 2.00
N LEU A 120 -0.37 2.84 0.74
CA LEU A 120 -0.26 1.95 -0.40
C LEU A 120 0.45 2.60 -1.58
N SER A 121 1.21 1.79 -2.32
CA SER A 121 1.76 2.16 -3.63
C SER A 121 1.09 1.36 -4.74
N ASP A 122 1.04 1.91 -5.95
CA ASP A 122 0.41 1.27 -7.11
C ASP A 122 1.42 0.43 -7.92
N ALA A 123 1.04 -0.81 -8.25
CA ALA A 123 1.88 -1.78 -8.95
C ALA A 123 3.14 -2.27 -8.19
N HIS A 124 3.11 -2.38 -6.86
CA HIS A 124 4.23 -2.85 -6.05
C HIS A 124 4.11 -4.34 -5.71
N ARG A 125 4.89 -5.18 -6.40
CA ARG A 125 4.93 -6.63 -6.16
C ARG A 125 5.74 -6.95 -4.89
N ALA A 126 5.28 -7.91 -4.08
CA ALA A 126 5.94 -8.26 -2.81
C ALA A 126 7.41 -8.65 -3.00
N GLN A 127 7.73 -9.30 -4.12
CA GLN A 127 9.08 -9.76 -4.49
C GLN A 127 10.08 -8.61 -4.68
N ALA A 128 9.65 -7.35 -4.63
CA ALA A 128 10.51 -6.17 -4.73
C ALA A 128 10.85 -5.56 -3.37
N LEU A 129 10.68 -6.28 -2.27
CA LEU A 129 11.10 -5.85 -0.94
C LEU A 129 12.15 -6.79 -0.33
N GLY A 130 13.10 -6.21 0.41
CA GLY A 130 14.13 -6.93 1.16
C GLY A 130 13.54 -7.91 2.16
N CYS A 131 12.54 -7.47 2.94
CA CYS A 131 11.84 -8.32 3.90
C CYS A 131 11.16 -9.53 3.24
N TYR A 132 10.76 -9.46 1.97
CA TYR A 132 10.22 -10.57 1.18
C TYR A 132 11.29 -11.40 0.45
N GLY A 133 12.57 -11.20 0.76
CA GLY A 133 13.69 -12.02 0.30
C GLY A 133 14.47 -11.45 -0.87
N ASN A 134 14.20 -10.22 -1.30
CA ASN A 134 14.96 -9.59 -2.38
C ASN A 134 16.22 -8.90 -1.87
N ALA A 135 17.37 -9.55 -2.02
CA ALA A 135 18.65 -9.01 -1.58
C ALA A 135 19.22 -7.87 -2.47
N HIS A 136 18.56 -7.55 -3.59
CA HIS A 136 19.10 -6.61 -4.58
C HIS A 136 18.51 -5.21 -4.50
N VAL A 137 17.30 -5.06 -3.94
CA VAL A 137 16.63 -3.77 -3.75
C VAL A 137 16.80 -3.32 -2.30
N ARG A 138 17.09 -2.04 -2.09
CA ARG A 138 17.31 -1.49 -0.75
C ARG A 138 16.00 -0.95 -0.20
N THR A 139 15.46 -1.63 0.81
CA THR A 139 14.20 -1.23 1.47
C THR A 139 14.29 -1.23 3.01
N PRO A 140 15.28 -0.53 3.60
CA PRO A 140 15.53 -0.59 5.04
C PRO A 140 14.34 -0.15 5.90
N HIS A 141 13.46 0.73 5.43
CA HIS A 141 12.31 1.21 6.20
C HIS A 141 11.16 0.20 6.19
N PHE A 142 10.86 -0.44 5.07
CA PHE A 142 9.94 -1.57 5.01
C PHE A 142 10.49 -2.80 5.77
N ASP A 143 11.79 -3.04 5.69
CA ASP A 143 12.45 -4.11 6.44
C ASP A 143 12.37 -3.88 7.95
N ARG A 144 12.50 -2.61 8.38
CA ARG A 144 12.24 -2.22 9.77
C ARG A 144 10.77 -2.40 10.14
N LEU A 145 9.82 -1.98 9.29
CA LEU A 145 8.39 -2.16 9.58
C LEU A 145 8.03 -3.65 9.77
N ALA A 146 8.56 -4.53 8.92
CA ALA A 146 8.37 -5.98 9.04
C ALA A 146 9.01 -6.56 10.31
N ARG A 147 10.15 -6.01 10.74
CA ARG A 147 10.84 -6.43 11.98
C ARG A 147 10.13 -5.92 13.23
N ASP A 148 9.56 -4.72 13.17
CA ASP A 148 8.91 -4.06 14.30
C ASP A 148 7.41 -4.41 14.38
N GLY A 149 6.91 -5.28 13.48
CA GLY A 149 5.51 -5.68 13.45
C GLY A 149 5.28 -7.06 12.82
N VAL A 150 4.11 -7.23 12.19
CA VAL A 150 3.69 -8.43 11.46
C VAL A 150 3.84 -8.21 9.97
N ARG A 151 4.40 -9.21 9.28
CA ARG A 151 4.38 -9.32 7.82
C ARG A 151 3.53 -10.51 7.39
N LEU A 152 2.59 -10.29 6.48
CA LEU A 152 1.85 -11.38 5.86
C LEU A 152 2.61 -11.92 4.66
N LYS A 153 2.95 -13.22 4.70
CA LYS A 153 3.68 -13.89 3.63
C LYS A 153 2.85 -14.02 2.35
N THR A 154 1.51 -14.12 2.48
CA THR A 154 0.59 -14.37 1.36
C THR A 154 -0.55 -13.37 1.34
N ALA A 155 -0.23 -12.08 1.24
CA ALA A 155 -1.22 -11.07 0.90
C ALA A 155 -1.36 -10.93 -0.63
N VAL A 156 -2.59 -10.88 -1.12
CA VAL A 156 -2.88 -10.84 -2.56
C VAL A 156 -3.83 -9.73 -2.94
N SER A 157 -3.67 -9.27 -4.17
CA SER A 157 -4.72 -8.59 -4.91
C SER A 157 -5.68 -9.63 -5.48
N ASN A 158 -6.90 -9.72 -4.92
CA ASN A 158 -7.93 -10.65 -5.39
C ASN A 158 -8.26 -10.42 -6.87
N THR A 159 -8.21 -9.16 -7.31
CA THR A 159 -8.40 -8.74 -8.68
C THR A 159 -7.23 -7.85 -9.07
N PRO A 160 -6.15 -8.38 -9.68
CA PRO A 160 -4.84 -7.71 -9.82
C PRO A 160 -4.81 -6.54 -10.83
N ILE A 161 -5.64 -5.53 -10.58
CA ILE A 161 -5.82 -4.31 -11.38
C ILE A 161 -6.44 -3.18 -10.51
N CYS A 162 -6.06 -1.92 -10.78
CA CYS A 162 -6.24 -0.81 -9.84
C CYS A 162 -7.67 -0.57 -9.32
N ARG A 163 -8.65 -0.25 -10.19
CA ARG A 163 -9.98 0.20 -9.73
C ARG A 163 -10.72 -0.91 -8.98
N PRO A 164 -10.76 -2.16 -9.48
CA PRO A 164 -11.38 -3.27 -8.76
C PRO A 164 -10.77 -3.49 -7.37
N TYR A 165 -9.44 -3.53 -7.27
CA TYR A 165 -8.78 -3.65 -5.97
C TYR A 165 -9.16 -2.51 -5.04
N ARG A 166 -9.11 -1.25 -5.51
CA ARG A 166 -9.37 -0.08 -4.67
C ARG A 166 -10.82 -0.04 -4.16
N ALA A 167 -11.79 -0.37 -5.01
CA ALA A 167 -13.18 -0.48 -4.59
C ALA A 167 -13.36 -1.61 -3.57
N SER A 168 -12.68 -2.74 -3.80
CA SER A 168 -12.71 -3.91 -2.93
C SER A 168 -12.10 -3.63 -1.55
N MET A 169 -10.89 -3.07 -1.52
CA MET A 169 -10.20 -2.65 -0.30
C MET A 169 -10.99 -1.60 0.48
N MET A 170 -11.61 -0.64 -0.22
CA MET A 170 -12.43 0.37 0.45
C MET A 170 -13.67 -0.21 1.08
N SER A 171 -14.40 -1.11 0.40
CA SER A 171 -15.70 -1.63 0.86
C SER A 171 -15.64 -2.94 1.64
N GLY A 172 -14.49 -3.62 1.64
CA GLY A 172 -14.41 -4.99 2.15
C GLY A 172 -15.19 -6.01 1.30
N ARG A 173 -15.46 -5.71 0.02
CA ARG A 173 -16.29 -6.55 -0.87
C ARG A 173 -15.54 -6.98 -2.11
N PHE A 174 -15.87 -8.13 -2.70
CA PHE A 174 -15.29 -8.58 -3.96
C PHE A 174 -15.70 -7.69 -5.14
N SER A 175 -14.91 -7.69 -6.21
CA SER A 175 -15.14 -6.82 -7.38
C SER A 175 -16.52 -7.00 -8.04
N HIS A 176 -17.07 -8.22 -8.07
CA HIS A 176 -18.41 -8.47 -8.61
C HIS A 176 -19.54 -7.92 -7.73
N HIS A 177 -19.30 -7.75 -6.43
CA HIS A 177 -20.25 -7.10 -5.53
C HIS A 177 -20.14 -5.58 -5.54
N THR A 178 -18.94 -5.02 -5.73
CA THR A 178 -18.77 -3.56 -5.90
C THR A 178 -19.23 -3.06 -7.26
N GLY A 179 -19.36 -3.96 -8.25
CA GLY A 179 -19.65 -3.64 -9.64
C GLY A 179 -18.47 -2.97 -10.36
N VAL A 180 -17.27 -2.96 -9.75
CA VAL A 180 -16.05 -2.43 -10.36
C VAL A 180 -15.16 -3.60 -10.77
N LEU A 181 -15.26 -3.99 -12.03
CA LEU A 181 -14.68 -5.21 -12.59
C LEU A 181 -13.37 -4.98 -13.34
N THR A 182 -13.12 -3.77 -13.82
CA THR A 182 -11.95 -3.42 -14.65
C THR A 182 -11.61 -1.93 -14.55
N ASN A 183 -10.50 -1.51 -15.16
CA ASN A 183 -10.16 -0.10 -15.28
C ASN A 183 -11.06 0.65 -16.30
N ARG A 184 -11.69 -0.06 -17.24
CA ARG A 184 -12.55 0.53 -18.28
C ARG A 184 -13.92 0.94 -17.71
N THR A 185 -14.19 2.24 -17.66
CA THR A 185 -15.44 2.80 -17.11
C THR A 185 -16.70 2.11 -17.65
N LYS A 186 -16.83 1.94 -18.96
CA LYS A 186 -18.03 1.37 -19.60
C LYS A 186 -18.32 -0.10 -19.28
N ASP A 187 -17.32 -0.81 -18.74
CA ASP A 187 -17.43 -2.23 -18.42
C ASP A 187 -17.74 -2.47 -16.92
N ASN A 188 -17.99 -1.39 -16.15
CA ASN A 188 -18.24 -1.45 -14.72
C ASN A 188 -19.70 -1.07 -14.41
N PRO A 189 -20.56 -2.02 -14.03
CA PRO A 189 -21.95 -1.73 -13.65
C PRO A 189 -22.06 -0.90 -12.36
N GLY A 190 -21.05 -0.92 -11.50
CA GLY A 190 -21.00 -0.14 -10.26
C GLY A 190 -20.54 1.31 -10.46
N MET A 191 -20.38 1.77 -11.70
CA MET A 191 -19.92 3.13 -12.00
C MET A 191 -20.97 3.93 -12.76
N ASP A 192 -21.07 5.22 -12.45
CA ASP A 192 -21.90 6.14 -13.21
C ASP A 192 -21.31 6.45 -14.60
N ALA A 193 -22.04 7.24 -15.40
CA ALA A 193 -21.60 7.63 -16.74
C ALA A 193 -20.29 8.45 -16.75
N SER A 194 -19.94 9.10 -15.63
CA SER A 194 -18.67 9.82 -15.46
C SER A 194 -17.51 8.89 -15.08
N GLY A 195 -17.82 7.64 -14.71
CA GLY A 195 -16.88 6.69 -14.15
C GLY A 195 -16.65 6.87 -12.65
N ALA A 196 -17.48 7.62 -11.94
CA ALA A 196 -17.44 7.60 -10.49
C ALA A 196 -18.06 6.31 -9.98
N TRP A 197 -17.38 5.66 -9.03
CA TRP A 197 -17.93 4.50 -8.34
C TRP A 197 -19.13 4.93 -7.50
N ILE A 198 -20.22 4.17 -7.59
CA ILE A 198 -21.46 4.37 -6.85
C ILE A 198 -21.51 3.31 -5.75
N PRO A 199 -21.00 3.59 -4.54
CA PRO A 199 -21.07 2.62 -3.44
C PRO A 199 -22.50 2.44 -2.92
N GLY A 200 -23.42 3.39 -3.17
CA GLY A 200 -24.71 3.41 -2.49
C GLY A 200 -24.54 3.61 -0.98
N GLU A 201 -25.26 2.82 -0.18
CA GLU A 201 -25.15 2.85 1.29
C GLU A 201 -24.02 1.97 1.85
N GLN A 202 -23.20 1.39 0.97
CA GLN A 202 -22.18 0.42 1.36
C GLN A 202 -21.15 1.03 2.32
N PRO A 203 -20.73 0.28 3.34
CA PRO A 203 -19.64 0.70 4.21
C PRO A 203 -18.35 0.84 3.39
N THR A 204 -17.57 1.86 3.72
CA THR A 204 -16.22 2.07 3.21
C THR A 204 -15.27 2.35 4.36
N LEU A 205 -13.96 2.18 4.16
CA LEU A 205 -12.94 2.54 5.15
C LEU A 205 -13.18 3.94 5.72
N GLY A 206 -13.25 4.96 4.85
CA GLY A 206 -13.46 6.34 5.31
C GLY A 206 -14.79 6.52 6.05
N THR A 207 -15.89 5.91 5.59
CA THR A 207 -17.19 6.06 6.28
C THR A 207 -17.21 5.35 7.63
N GLN A 208 -16.57 4.18 7.77
CA GLN A 208 -16.48 3.46 9.05
C GLN A 208 -15.61 4.20 10.06
N PHE A 209 -14.42 4.66 9.65
CA PHE A 209 -13.55 5.42 10.54
C PHE A 209 -14.19 6.77 10.93
N LYS A 210 -14.84 7.46 10.00
CA LYS A 210 -15.58 8.70 10.32
C LYS A 210 -16.71 8.45 11.32
N ARG A 211 -17.51 7.39 11.15
CA ARG A 211 -18.54 6.96 12.13
C ARG A 211 -17.91 6.58 13.48
N GLY A 212 -16.71 6.01 13.45
CA GLY A 212 -15.90 5.70 14.62
C GLY A 212 -15.33 6.91 15.36
N GLY A 213 -15.55 8.13 14.86
CA GLY A 213 -15.11 9.38 15.48
C GLY A 213 -13.71 9.83 15.07
N TYR A 214 -13.20 9.37 13.93
CA TYR A 214 -11.86 9.75 13.43
C TYR A 214 -11.91 10.99 12.53
N SER A 215 -10.83 11.77 12.54
CA SER A 215 -10.51 12.73 11.47
C SER A 215 -9.98 11.95 10.27
N CYS A 216 -10.67 11.99 9.13
CA CYS A 216 -10.36 11.14 7.97
C CYS A 216 -9.73 11.93 6.82
N GLY A 217 -8.51 11.54 6.43
CA GLY A 217 -7.75 12.17 5.36
C GLY A 217 -7.40 11.21 4.20
N TYR A 218 -7.28 11.76 2.99
CA TYR A 218 -6.81 11.02 1.80
C TYR A 218 -5.80 11.85 1.00
N VAL A 219 -4.66 11.23 0.66
CA VAL A 219 -3.61 11.83 -0.16
C VAL A 219 -3.24 10.90 -1.32
N GLY A 220 -3.14 11.45 -2.52
CA GLY A 220 -2.60 10.78 -3.70
C GLY A 220 -3.66 10.16 -4.62
N LYS A 221 -3.32 9.03 -5.25
CA LYS A 221 -4.12 8.37 -6.29
C LYS A 221 -5.48 7.91 -5.75
N TRP A 222 -6.58 8.43 -6.29
CA TRP A 222 -7.95 7.98 -5.99
C TRP A 222 -8.37 6.80 -6.86
N HIS A 223 -8.46 7.03 -8.17
CA HIS A 223 -8.86 6.06 -9.21
C HIS A 223 -10.27 5.45 -9.05
N LEU A 224 -11.13 5.99 -8.19
CA LEU A 224 -12.53 5.56 -8.04
C LEU A 224 -13.54 6.55 -8.64
N GLY A 225 -13.07 7.51 -9.45
CA GLY A 225 -13.94 8.49 -10.09
C GLY A 225 -13.32 9.88 -10.18
N ASN A 226 -14.21 10.87 -10.32
CA ASN A 226 -13.86 12.27 -10.19
C ASN A 226 -13.28 12.55 -8.80
N VAL A 227 -12.26 13.41 -8.74
CA VAL A 227 -11.59 13.84 -7.50
C VAL A 227 -11.92 15.29 -7.11
N ARG A 228 -12.53 16.06 -8.02
CA ARG A 228 -13.07 17.40 -7.73
C ARG A 228 -14.37 17.24 -6.97
N LEU A 229 -14.23 17.07 -5.66
CA LEU A 229 -15.30 16.75 -4.74
C LEU A 229 -15.16 17.63 -3.52
N ASP A 230 -16.27 18.20 -3.05
CA ASP A 230 -16.36 18.77 -1.69
C ASP A 230 -16.62 17.66 -0.66
N PRO A 231 -16.47 17.94 0.64
CA PRO A 231 -16.90 17.02 1.69
C PRO A 231 -18.30 16.46 1.45
N GLY A 232 -18.45 15.14 1.54
CA GLY A 232 -19.72 14.49 1.28
C GLY A 232 -19.61 13.04 0.83
N PRO A 233 -20.74 12.45 0.38
CA PRO A 233 -20.84 11.02 0.11
C PRO A 233 -19.80 10.50 -0.90
N MET A 234 -19.42 11.32 -1.88
CA MET A 234 -18.49 10.92 -2.93
C MET A 234 -17.02 10.83 -2.48
N ARG A 235 -16.65 11.46 -1.35
CA ARG A 235 -15.32 11.29 -0.73
C ARG A 235 -15.24 10.04 0.14
N LEU A 236 -16.31 9.25 0.23
CA LEU A 236 -16.35 7.98 0.98
C LEU A 236 -15.91 8.12 2.44
N GLY A 237 -16.16 9.28 3.05
CA GLY A 237 -15.80 9.61 4.44
C GLY A 237 -14.46 10.34 4.64
N PHE A 238 -13.66 10.55 3.59
CA PHE A 238 -12.40 11.31 3.65
C PHE A 238 -12.62 12.82 3.54
N ASP A 239 -13.38 13.38 4.49
CA ASP A 239 -13.87 14.75 4.40
C ASP A 239 -12.94 15.78 5.06
N ASP A 240 -12.14 15.36 6.04
CA ASP A 240 -11.35 16.27 6.88
C ASP A 240 -10.02 16.71 6.26
N TYR A 241 -9.51 15.94 5.28
CA TYR A 241 -8.36 16.30 4.45
C TYR A 241 -8.40 15.58 3.12
N TRP A 242 -8.33 16.33 2.03
CA TRP A 242 -8.43 15.79 0.68
C TRP A 242 -7.34 16.38 -0.20
N ALA A 243 -6.45 15.53 -0.69
CA ALA A 243 -5.43 15.89 -1.67
C ALA A 243 -5.36 14.77 -2.72
N ALA A 244 -6.43 14.61 -3.48
CA ALA A 244 -6.57 13.53 -4.44
C ALA A 244 -6.03 13.90 -5.82
N ALA A 245 -5.22 13.03 -6.39
CA ALA A 245 -4.55 13.23 -7.68
C ALA A 245 -5.54 13.42 -8.84
N LEU A 246 -5.46 14.56 -9.53
CA LEU A 246 -6.26 14.87 -10.74
C LEU A 246 -5.78 14.11 -11.97
N ARG A 247 -4.46 13.87 -12.07
CA ARG A 247 -3.87 13.04 -13.12
C ARG A 247 -3.47 11.67 -12.56
N PRO A 248 -3.70 10.58 -13.32
CA PRO A 248 -3.26 9.25 -12.94
C PRO A 248 -1.73 9.18 -12.78
N ALA A 249 -1.24 8.08 -12.22
CA ALA A 249 0.12 7.86 -11.72
C ALA A 249 1.29 8.01 -12.73
N HIS A 250 1.03 8.39 -13.98
CA HIS A 250 2.00 8.36 -15.08
C HIS A 250 2.83 9.64 -15.24
N THR A 251 2.61 10.66 -14.41
CA THR A 251 3.46 11.86 -14.34
C THR A 251 4.07 11.96 -12.96
N TYR A 252 5.39 11.79 -12.86
CA TYR A 252 6.09 11.80 -11.57
C TYR A 252 6.54 13.20 -11.13
N TYR A 253 6.90 14.08 -12.06
CA TYR A 253 7.42 15.42 -11.76
C TYR A 253 6.46 16.54 -12.13
N GLU A 254 5.23 16.17 -12.50
CA GLU A 254 4.11 17.09 -12.60
C GLU A 254 2.98 16.52 -11.76
N TRP A 255 2.52 17.31 -10.80
CA TRP A 255 1.49 16.88 -9.88
C TRP A 255 0.43 17.97 -9.73
N ASN A 256 -0.80 17.49 -9.57
CA ASN A 256 -1.98 18.32 -9.38
C ASN A 256 -2.97 17.53 -8.51
N TYR A 257 -3.36 18.12 -7.39
CA TYR A 257 -4.20 17.51 -6.36
C TYR A 257 -5.44 18.37 -6.17
N ALA A 258 -6.62 17.77 -6.35
CA ALA A 258 -7.87 18.43 -5.97
C ALA A 258 -7.96 18.48 -4.45
N THR A 259 -8.33 19.66 -3.93
CA THR A 259 -8.55 19.89 -2.49
C THR A 259 -10.02 20.12 -2.16
N SER A 260 -10.81 20.54 -3.14
CA SER A 260 -12.25 20.73 -3.09
C SER A 260 -12.85 20.47 -4.49
N ALA A 261 -14.14 20.74 -4.69
CA ALA A 261 -14.73 20.70 -6.03
C ALA A 261 -14.10 21.73 -6.98
N GLU A 262 -13.79 22.92 -6.47
CA GLU A 262 -13.32 24.05 -7.28
C GLU A 262 -11.80 24.24 -7.19
N ASP A 263 -11.20 23.89 -6.05
CA ASP A 263 -9.79 24.15 -5.76
C ASP A 263 -8.88 22.96 -6.06
N SER A 264 -7.65 23.30 -6.42
CA SER A 264 -6.57 22.33 -6.60
C SER A 264 -5.22 22.98 -6.35
N VAL A 265 -4.26 22.16 -5.92
CA VAL A 265 -2.86 22.58 -5.80
C VAL A 265 -2.00 21.82 -6.78
N GLN A 266 -1.11 22.54 -7.46
CA GLN A 266 -0.30 22.00 -8.56
C GLN A 266 1.12 22.52 -8.52
N GLY A 267 2.01 21.79 -9.16
CA GLY A 267 3.40 22.19 -9.35
C GLY A 267 4.19 21.10 -10.04
N SER A 268 5.51 21.32 -10.14
CA SER A 268 6.40 20.46 -10.90
C SER A 268 7.82 20.42 -10.33
N GLY A 269 8.67 19.58 -10.91
CA GLY A 269 10.10 19.46 -10.60
C GLY A 269 10.44 18.63 -9.37
N ARG A 270 9.50 18.47 -8.43
CA ARG A 270 9.61 17.54 -7.30
C ARG A 270 8.99 16.18 -7.65
N PHE A 271 9.62 15.10 -7.17
CA PHE A 271 9.05 13.76 -7.27
C PHE A 271 7.72 13.68 -6.50
N ARG A 272 6.66 13.21 -7.15
CA ARG A 272 5.29 13.23 -6.61
C ARG A 272 5.19 12.54 -5.24
N VAL A 273 5.89 11.43 -5.04
CA VAL A 273 5.84 10.66 -3.78
C VAL A 273 6.33 11.53 -2.63
N ASP A 274 7.35 12.36 -2.85
CA ASP A 274 7.84 13.28 -1.82
C ASP A 274 6.81 14.35 -1.47
N VAL A 275 6.08 14.86 -2.46
CA VAL A 275 5.01 15.85 -2.27
C VAL A 275 3.81 15.23 -1.54
N GLU A 276 3.38 14.03 -1.96
CA GLU A 276 2.31 13.28 -1.27
C GLU A 276 2.71 12.94 0.16
N THR A 277 4.00 12.68 0.39
CA THR A 277 4.55 12.45 1.74
C THR A 277 4.55 13.72 2.59
N ASP A 278 4.88 14.89 2.03
CA ASP A 278 4.79 16.16 2.76
C ASP A 278 3.36 16.47 3.19
N LEU A 279 2.40 16.29 2.28
CA LEU A 279 0.97 16.48 2.55
C LEU A 279 0.45 15.52 3.63
N ALA A 280 0.91 14.27 3.59
CA ALA A 280 0.60 13.29 4.62
C ALA A 280 1.18 13.68 5.99
N ILE A 281 2.44 14.12 6.04
CA ILE A 281 3.09 14.60 7.27
C ILE A 281 2.34 15.80 7.83
N ASP A 282 2.01 16.79 7.00
CA ASP A 282 1.22 17.97 7.39
C ASP A 282 -0.10 17.57 8.07
N PHE A 283 -0.85 16.64 7.47
CA PHE A 283 -2.07 16.13 8.09
C PHE A 283 -1.79 15.36 9.39
N MET A 284 -0.79 14.48 9.43
CA MET A 284 -0.52 13.65 10.60
C MET A 284 -0.05 14.45 11.82
N THR A 285 0.74 15.52 11.60
CA THR A 285 1.39 16.26 12.70
C THR A 285 0.66 17.54 13.09
N ARG A 286 -0.46 17.87 12.44
CA ARG A 286 -1.32 18.98 12.90
C ARG A 286 -2.00 18.62 14.22
N GLU A 287 -2.53 19.62 14.91
CA GLU A 287 -3.35 19.39 16.10
C GLU A 287 -4.64 18.65 15.72
N HIS A 288 -4.91 17.53 16.40
CA HIS A 288 -6.16 16.80 16.26
C HIS A 288 -6.85 16.65 17.62
N ASP A 289 -8.14 16.94 17.67
CA ASP A 289 -9.04 16.71 18.81
C ASP A 289 -9.51 15.24 18.89
N LYS A 290 -9.31 14.50 17.79
CA LYS A 290 -9.74 13.11 17.55
C LYS A 290 -8.57 12.28 17.03
N PRO A 291 -8.60 10.94 17.13
CA PRO A 291 -7.64 10.12 16.39
C PRO A 291 -7.81 10.37 14.87
N PHE A 292 -6.74 10.22 14.10
CA PHE A 292 -6.80 10.36 12.65
C PHE A 292 -6.79 9.01 11.94
N PHE A 293 -7.46 8.93 10.79
CA PHE A 293 -7.32 7.87 9.81
C PHE A 293 -6.86 8.50 8.50
N LEU A 294 -5.63 8.20 8.09
CA LEU A 294 -5.03 8.73 6.87
C LEU A 294 -4.75 7.61 5.88
N VAL A 295 -5.25 7.76 4.65
CA VAL A 295 -4.83 6.95 3.51
C VAL A 295 -3.82 7.74 2.66
N VAL A 296 -2.62 7.18 2.49
CA VAL A 296 -1.59 7.70 1.58
C VAL A 296 -1.45 6.74 0.41
N SER A 297 -1.93 7.15 -0.76
CA SER A 297 -1.97 6.32 -1.96
C SER A 297 -1.00 6.81 -3.03
N TRP A 298 0.24 6.34 -2.99
CA TRP A 298 1.25 6.69 -3.99
C TRP A 298 1.00 6.04 -5.35
N GLY A 299 1.30 6.80 -6.41
CA GLY A 299 1.23 6.33 -7.80
C GLY A 299 2.41 5.41 -8.20
N PRO A 300 3.67 5.80 -7.97
CA PRO A 300 4.80 4.89 -8.15
C PRO A 300 4.69 3.64 -7.25
N PRO A 301 5.28 2.49 -7.62
CA PRO A 301 6.22 2.30 -8.74
C PRO A 301 5.54 1.98 -10.09
N HIS A 302 4.24 2.22 -10.25
CA HIS A 302 3.54 2.13 -11.54
C HIS A 302 4.30 2.89 -12.65
N GLU A 303 4.34 2.37 -13.88
CA GLU A 303 5.06 2.95 -15.04
C GLU A 303 4.85 4.48 -15.17
N PRO A 304 5.88 5.27 -15.58
CA PRO A 304 6.87 4.96 -16.63
C PRO A 304 8.22 4.32 -16.24
N PHE A 305 8.47 3.98 -14.96
CA PHE A 305 9.78 3.46 -14.50
C PHE A 305 10.92 4.47 -14.68
N GLU A 306 10.72 5.69 -14.18
CA GLU A 306 11.69 6.79 -14.19
C GLU A 306 12.01 7.23 -12.75
N PRO A 307 12.88 6.53 -12.01
CA PRO A 307 13.23 6.91 -10.64
C PRO A 307 13.92 8.28 -10.57
N PRO A 308 13.89 8.96 -9.41
CA PRO A 308 14.75 10.12 -9.18
C PRO A 308 16.22 9.77 -9.41
N PRO A 309 17.04 10.72 -9.91
CA PRO A 309 18.42 10.42 -10.30
C PRO A 309 19.27 9.75 -9.21
N GLU A 310 19.07 10.12 -7.95
CA GLU A 310 19.75 9.53 -6.79
C GLU A 310 19.37 8.06 -6.55
N PHE A 311 18.22 7.60 -7.05
CA PHE A 311 17.75 6.22 -6.96
C PHE A 311 17.89 5.43 -8.29
N ASP A 312 18.32 6.07 -9.40
CA ASP A 312 18.57 5.39 -10.69
C ASP A 312 19.96 4.72 -10.75
N HIS A 313 20.22 3.81 -9.81
CA HIS A 313 21.54 3.20 -9.62
C HIS A 313 21.54 1.67 -9.59
N TYR A 314 20.53 1.04 -10.20
CA TYR A 314 20.39 -0.42 -10.33
C TYR A 314 20.65 -0.95 -11.75
N PRO A 315 21.84 -0.76 -12.35
CA PRO A 315 22.08 -1.13 -13.75
C PRO A 315 22.17 -2.64 -13.98
N ASN A 316 22.47 -3.44 -12.94
CA ASN A 316 22.83 -4.86 -13.05
C ASN A 316 21.99 -5.74 -12.11
N VAL A 317 20.67 -5.67 -12.22
CA VAL A 317 19.78 -6.57 -11.49
C VAL A 317 19.84 -7.99 -12.08
N PRO A 318 19.91 -9.05 -11.27
CA PRO A 318 19.91 -10.41 -11.80
C PRO A 318 18.54 -10.73 -12.40
N ALA A 319 18.56 -11.46 -13.52
CA ALA A 319 17.34 -11.92 -14.16
C ALA A 319 16.62 -12.95 -13.28
N PRO A 320 15.35 -12.73 -12.93
CA PRO A 320 14.52 -13.78 -12.34
C PRO A 320 14.50 -15.04 -13.23
N PRO A 321 14.46 -16.26 -12.66
CA PRO A 321 14.43 -17.51 -13.43
C PRO A 321 13.30 -17.61 -14.46
N ASN A 322 12.17 -16.97 -14.17
CA ASN A 322 10.98 -16.90 -15.02
C ASN A 322 10.96 -15.69 -15.97
N LEU A 323 11.98 -14.83 -15.98
CA LEU A 323 12.07 -13.75 -16.96
C LEU A 323 12.30 -14.33 -18.37
N ARG A 324 11.47 -13.91 -19.33
CA ARG A 324 11.52 -14.34 -20.73
C ARG A 324 11.46 -13.12 -21.65
N ALA A 325 12.14 -13.17 -22.79
CA ALA A 325 11.95 -12.16 -23.83
C ALA A 325 10.59 -12.38 -24.52
N ALA A 326 10.03 -11.32 -25.09
CA ALA A 326 8.81 -11.39 -25.89
C ALA A 326 8.95 -10.55 -27.17
N LYS A 327 7.96 -10.60 -28.05
CA LYS A 327 7.97 -9.80 -29.29
C LYS A 327 8.03 -8.29 -29.00
N SER A 328 7.44 -7.83 -27.90
CA SER A 328 7.35 -6.42 -27.53
C SER A 328 8.56 -5.88 -26.76
N TYR A 329 9.48 -6.73 -26.28
CA TYR A 329 10.66 -6.29 -25.53
C TYR A 329 11.76 -7.34 -25.48
N THR A 330 13.00 -6.87 -25.40
CA THR A 330 14.17 -7.74 -25.22
C THR A 330 14.38 -8.10 -23.75
N LYS A 331 15.12 -9.18 -23.48
CA LYS A 331 15.54 -9.54 -22.12
C LYS A 331 16.27 -8.38 -21.43
N ALA A 332 17.16 -7.68 -22.16
CA ALA A 332 17.89 -6.52 -21.66
C ALA A 332 16.96 -5.34 -21.33
N GLY A 333 15.95 -5.09 -22.17
CA GLY A 333 14.94 -4.06 -21.91
C GLY A 333 14.13 -4.34 -20.64
N ALA A 334 13.69 -5.58 -20.43
CA ALA A 334 12.99 -5.98 -19.21
C ALA A 334 13.86 -5.83 -17.95
N LEU A 335 15.16 -6.17 -18.04
CA LEU A 335 16.10 -5.97 -16.95
C LEU A 335 16.35 -4.49 -16.63
N LEU A 336 16.43 -3.64 -17.65
CA LEU A 336 16.52 -2.19 -17.48
C LEU A 336 15.27 -1.65 -16.75
N SER A 337 14.08 -2.04 -17.19
CA SER A 337 12.83 -1.69 -16.50
C SER A 337 12.79 -2.20 -15.06
N LEU A 338 13.28 -3.42 -14.81
CA LEU A 338 13.35 -3.98 -13.46
C LEU A 338 14.33 -3.20 -12.56
N GLY A 339 15.48 -2.79 -13.07
CA GLY A 339 16.43 -1.94 -12.33
C GLY A 339 15.83 -0.59 -11.97
N ARG A 340 15.20 0.08 -12.93
CA ARG A 340 14.52 1.36 -12.68
C ARG A 340 13.33 1.23 -11.74
N TYR A 341 12.62 0.11 -11.82
CA TYR A 341 11.55 -0.23 -10.87
C TYR A 341 12.10 -0.40 -9.45
N TYR A 342 13.26 -1.03 -9.25
CA TYR A 342 13.92 -1.07 -7.93
C TYR A 342 14.35 0.31 -7.44
N GLY A 343 14.81 1.20 -8.34
CA GLY A 343 15.05 2.60 -7.99
C GLY A 343 13.81 3.30 -7.46
N LEU A 344 12.65 3.09 -8.10
CA LEU A 344 11.38 3.65 -7.61
C LEU A 344 10.96 3.05 -6.28
N VAL A 345 11.19 1.76 -6.07
CA VAL A 345 10.89 1.10 -4.80
C VAL A 345 11.77 1.65 -3.67
N GLU A 346 13.05 1.88 -3.89
CA GLU A 346 13.93 2.53 -2.90
C GLU A 346 13.50 3.97 -2.61
N ALA A 347 13.08 4.73 -3.64
CA ALA A 347 12.55 6.09 -3.45
C ALA A 347 11.28 6.09 -2.58
N ILE A 348 10.40 5.10 -2.78
CA ILE A 348 9.19 4.89 -1.97
C ILE A 348 9.54 4.46 -0.54
N ASP A 349 10.53 3.59 -0.35
CA ASP A 349 11.02 3.20 0.97
C ASP A 349 11.57 4.41 1.74
N HIS A 350 12.35 5.28 1.07
CA HIS A 350 12.84 6.52 1.64
C HIS A 350 11.69 7.45 2.06
N ALA A 351 10.69 7.63 1.20
CA ALA A 351 9.49 8.41 1.52
C ALA A 351 8.70 7.82 2.69
N PHE A 352 8.57 6.49 2.76
CA PHE A 352 7.96 5.81 3.88
C PHE A 352 8.73 6.01 5.19
N GLY A 353 10.06 5.98 5.14
CA GLY A 353 10.92 6.33 6.27
C GLY A 353 10.68 7.74 6.81
N ARG A 354 10.35 8.70 5.94
CA ARG A 354 9.99 10.08 6.33
C ARG A 354 8.66 10.12 7.11
N LEU A 355 7.66 9.33 6.70
CA LEU A 355 6.39 9.19 7.44
C LEU A 355 6.63 8.64 8.84
N LEU A 356 7.41 7.56 8.95
CA LEU A 356 7.75 6.95 10.25
C LEU A 356 8.50 7.93 11.16
N LYS A 357 9.48 8.64 10.60
CA LYS A 357 10.25 9.66 11.34
C LYS A 357 9.34 10.80 11.83
N ALA A 358 8.35 11.20 11.05
CA ALA A 358 7.40 12.23 11.45
C ALA A 358 6.50 11.76 12.61
N LEU A 359 6.05 10.50 12.60
CA LEU A 359 5.32 9.90 13.73
C LEU A 359 6.18 9.88 15.00
N ASP A 360 7.45 9.46 14.88
CA ASP A 360 8.40 9.44 16.00
C ASP A 360 8.60 10.86 16.56
N ALA A 361 8.85 11.84 15.68
CA ALA A 361 9.09 13.23 16.08
C ALA A 361 7.86 13.91 16.72
N ALA A 362 6.65 13.52 16.31
CA ALA A 362 5.40 14.02 16.88
C ALA A 362 4.98 13.27 18.15
N GLY A 363 5.71 12.24 18.58
CA GLY A 363 5.33 11.40 19.72
C GLY A 363 4.07 10.56 19.49
N LEU A 364 3.74 10.28 18.23
CA LEU A 364 2.53 9.56 17.83
C LEU A 364 2.79 8.08 17.52
N ALA A 365 4.07 7.65 17.53
CA ALA A 365 4.49 6.35 17.02
C ALA A 365 3.91 5.14 17.78
N ASP A 366 3.70 5.25 19.08
CA ASP A 366 3.17 4.16 19.92
C ASP A 366 1.63 4.06 19.82
N ASP A 367 0.96 5.19 19.57
CA ASP A 367 -0.49 5.28 19.43
C ASP A 367 -0.96 5.21 17.96
N THR A 368 -0.11 4.75 17.02
CA THR A 368 -0.46 4.69 15.60
C THR A 368 -0.28 3.29 15.03
N ILE A 369 -1.37 2.73 14.50
CA ILE A 369 -1.33 1.56 13.64
C ILE A 369 -0.80 2.01 12.28
N VAL A 370 0.32 1.45 11.86
CA VAL A 370 0.93 1.71 10.54
C VAL A 370 0.76 0.47 9.67
N VAL A 371 0.14 0.66 8.50
CA VAL A 371 -0.04 -0.40 7.49
C VAL A 371 0.61 0.01 6.18
N TYR A 372 1.31 -0.93 5.54
CA TYR A 372 1.80 -0.78 4.17
C TYR A 372 1.33 -1.91 3.27
N THR A 373 0.84 -1.58 2.08
CA THR A 373 0.41 -2.57 1.06
C THR A 373 0.54 -2.06 -0.39
N SER A 374 0.03 -2.82 -1.36
CA SER A 374 -0.12 -2.43 -2.76
C SER A 374 -1.44 -2.91 -3.37
N ASP A 375 -1.91 -2.27 -4.43
CA ASP A 375 -3.13 -2.67 -5.13
C ASP A 375 -2.97 -3.87 -6.07
N HIS A 376 -1.78 -4.08 -6.60
CA HIS A 376 -1.38 -5.27 -7.37
C HIS A 376 0.13 -5.23 -7.60
N GLY A 377 0.69 -6.31 -8.13
CA GLY A 377 2.06 -6.34 -8.61
C GLY A 377 2.21 -5.94 -10.10
N THR A 378 3.34 -6.31 -10.69
CA THR A 378 3.65 -6.12 -12.11
C THR A 378 4.60 -7.21 -12.62
N MET A 379 4.39 -7.65 -13.85
CA MET A 379 5.10 -8.79 -14.46
C MET A 379 6.56 -8.46 -14.81
N LEU A 380 6.87 -7.26 -15.28
CA LEU A 380 8.24 -6.81 -15.61
C LEU A 380 9.06 -7.84 -16.43
N GLY A 381 8.42 -8.51 -17.40
CA GLY A 381 9.06 -9.53 -18.25
C GLY A 381 9.00 -10.96 -17.70
N SER A 382 8.51 -11.16 -16.48
CA SER A 382 8.28 -12.49 -15.90
C SER A 382 7.22 -13.23 -16.72
N HIS A 383 7.46 -14.51 -16.99
CA HIS A 383 6.64 -15.36 -17.85
C HIS A 383 6.44 -14.82 -19.28
N GLY A 384 7.28 -13.89 -19.75
CA GLY A 384 7.11 -13.26 -21.05
C GLY A 384 6.01 -12.20 -21.07
N ALA A 385 5.47 -11.80 -19.91
CA ALA A 385 4.41 -10.80 -19.79
C ALA A 385 4.92 -9.44 -19.26
N ILE A 386 4.19 -8.39 -19.60
CA ILE A 386 4.33 -7.03 -19.03
C ILE A 386 3.02 -6.63 -18.36
N GLY A 387 3.05 -5.61 -17.51
CA GLY A 387 1.84 -5.09 -16.88
C GLY A 387 1.33 -5.99 -15.77
N LYS A 388 0.02 -6.19 -15.70
CA LYS A 388 -0.71 -6.75 -14.55
C LYS A 388 -1.90 -7.60 -15.00
N GLU A 389 -2.79 -7.94 -14.08
CA GLU A 389 -3.99 -8.76 -14.30
C GLU A 389 -3.70 -10.25 -14.58
N MET A 390 -2.43 -10.64 -14.54
CA MET A 390 -2.00 -12.01 -14.80
C MET A 390 -2.20 -12.88 -13.55
N PRO A 391 -2.46 -14.18 -13.71
CA PRO A 391 -2.68 -15.12 -12.60
C PRO A 391 -1.38 -15.58 -11.89
N TYR A 392 -0.26 -14.89 -12.12
CA TYR A 392 1.05 -15.20 -11.52
C TYR A 392 1.32 -14.33 -10.28
N SER A 393 2.17 -14.82 -9.39
CA SER A 393 2.56 -14.15 -8.15
C SER A 393 3.16 -12.77 -8.38
N GLU A 394 3.84 -12.50 -9.49
CA GLU A 394 4.34 -11.14 -9.79
C GLU A 394 3.23 -10.11 -9.95
N SER A 395 2.02 -10.53 -10.31
CA SER A 395 0.86 -9.65 -10.47
C SER A 395 -0.09 -9.71 -9.28
N THR A 396 -0.23 -10.87 -8.62
CA THR A 396 -1.20 -11.05 -7.53
C THR A 396 -0.61 -10.81 -6.14
N LEU A 397 0.66 -11.16 -5.90
CA LEU A 397 1.26 -11.10 -4.55
C LEU A 397 1.72 -9.68 -4.23
N VAL A 398 1.14 -9.11 -3.18
CA VAL A 398 1.41 -7.74 -2.72
C VAL A 398 2.03 -7.77 -1.32
N PRO A 399 2.85 -6.78 -0.94
CA PRO A 399 3.30 -6.67 0.43
C PRO A 399 2.10 -6.36 1.35
N PHE A 400 2.14 -6.85 2.58
CA PHE A 400 1.22 -6.40 3.63
C PHE A 400 1.94 -6.45 4.97
N LEU A 401 2.22 -5.27 5.50
CA LEU A 401 3.00 -5.05 6.71
C LEU A 401 2.15 -4.26 7.70
N VAL A 402 2.12 -4.66 8.97
CA VAL A 402 1.37 -4.00 10.03
C VAL A 402 2.28 -3.81 11.23
N ARG A 403 2.37 -2.59 11.77
CA ARG A 403 3.05 -2.28 13.02
C ARG A 403 2.10 -1.54 13.94
N TRP A 404 2.03 -1.98 15.19
CA TRP A 404 1.42 -1.24 16.29
C TRP A 404 2.15 -1.63 17.59
N PRO A 405 3.01 -0.77 18.14
CA PRO A 405 3.77 -1.09 19.35
C PRO A 405 2.86 -1.46 20.52
N GLY A 406 3.19 -2.55 21.21
CA GLY A 406 2.41 -3.04 22.36
C GLY A 406 1.32 -4.05 21.99
N ASP A 407 0.68 -3.91 20.84
CA ASP A 407 -0.47 -4.74 20.43
C ASP A 407 -0.18 -5.73 19.29
N VAL A 408 0.70 -5.38 18.35
CA VAL A 408 1.10 -6.24 17.23
C VAL A 408 2.49 -6.83 17.52
N PRO A 409 2.66 -8.16 17.48
CA PRO A 409 3.91 -8.81 17.89
C PRO A 409 5.04 -8.55 16.87
N PRO A 410 6.16 -7.93 17.28
CA PRO A 410 7.25 -7.60 16.37
C PRO A 410 7.94 -8.85 15.84
N GLY A 411 8.40 -8.79 14.58
CA GLY A 411 9.20 -9.82 13.94
C GLY A 411 8.39 -11.05 13.51
N THR A 412 7.06 -10.92 13.48
CA THR A 412 6.16 -12.04 13.21
C THR A 412 5.90 -12.17 11.71
N THR A 413 5.99 -13.38 11.19
CA THR A 413 5.54 -13.70 9.82
C THR A 413 4.26 -14.53 9.90
N LEU A 414 3.15 -13.98 9.40
CA LEU A 414 1.88 -14.67 9.32
C LEU A 414 1.73 -15.31 7.93
N ASN A 415 1.59 -16.64 7.90
CA ASN A 415 1.51 -17.41 6.64
C ASN A 415 0.10 -17.54 6.08
N MET A 416 -0.90 -17.08 6.83
CA MET A 416 -2.29 -17.05 6.40
C MET A 416 -2.43 -16.15 5.15
N PRO A 417 -3.06 -16.65 4.06
CA PRO A 417 -3.53 -15.82 2.98
C PRO A 417 -4.32 -14.59 3.46
N PHE A 418 -4.31 -13.50 2.69
CA PHE A 418 -5.02 -12.26 3.00
C PHE A 418 -5.38 -11.51 1.72
N GLY A 419 -6.63 -11.06 1.58
CA GLY A 419 -7.14 -10.37 0.40
C GLY A 419 -7.54 -8.91 0.65
N ALA A 420 -7.83 -8.19 -0.42
CA ALA A 420 -8.37 -6.84 -0.40
C ALA A 420 -9.69 -6.72 0.40
N PRO A 421 -10.67 -7.64 0.29
CA PRO A 421 -11.88 -7.60 1.10
C PRO A 421 -11.63 -7.64 2.60
N ASP A 422 -10.53 -8.26 3.04
CA ASP A 422 -10.21 -8.45 4.46
C ASP A 422 -9.68 -7.17 5.13
N VAL A 423 -9.31 -6.16 4.34
CA VAL A 423 -8.70 -4.91 4.84
C VAL A 423 -9.66 -4.12 5.73
N LEU A 424 -10.88 -3.84 5.24
CA LEU A 424 -11.88 -3.07 5.97
C LEU A 424 -12.23 -3.69 7.33
N PRO A 425 -12.68 -4.96 7.43
CA PRO A 425 -13.03 -5.56 8.71
C PRO A 425 -11.81 -5.68 9.63
N SER A 426 -10.63 -6.03 9.13
CA SER A 426 -9.42 -6.16 9.95
C SER A 426 -8.96 -4.81 10.52
N LEU A 427 -9.05 -3.72 9.77
CA LEU A 427 -8.74 -2.38 10.29
C LEU A 427 -9.77 -1.90 11.31
N CYS A 428 -11.05 -2.21 11.11
CA CYS A 428 -12.08 -1.94 12.11
C CYS A 428 -11.80 -2.70 13.42
N GLY A 429 -11.49 -3.99 13.34
CA GLY A 429 -11.11 -4.81 14.49
C GLY A 429 -9.83 -4.34 15.19
N LEU A 430 -8.83 -3.88 14.44
CA LEU A 430 -7.61 -3.26 15.01
C LEU A 430 -7.93 -1.96 15.77
N ALA A 431 -8.80 -1.13 15.21
CA ALA A 431 -9.19 0.17 15.76
C ALA A 431 -10.31 0.11 16.83
N GLY A 432 -10.82 -1.09 17.15
CA GLY A 432 -11.94 -1.28 18.08
C GLY A 432 -13.25 -0.66 17.59
N LEU A 433 -13.48 -0.68 16.28
CA LEU A 433 -14.69 -0.17 15.63
C LEU A 433 -15.68 -1.31 15.37
N SER A 434 -16.96 -0.98 15.34
CA SER A 434 -18.01 -1.94 14.94
C SER A 434 -17.75 -2.46 13.53
N LEU A 435 -17.83 -3.77 13.35
CA LEU A 435 -17.75 -4.38 12.03
C LEU A 435 -19.02 -4.01 11.23
N PRO A 436 -18.86 -3.46 10.01
CA PRO A 436 -20.01 -3.14 9.19
C PRO A 436 -20.66 -4.40 8.61
N GLU A 437 -21.99 -4.37 8.50
CA GLU A 437 -22.73 -5.41 7.77
C GLU A 437 -22.47 -5.34 6.26
N GLY A 438 -22.63 -6.47 5.56
CA GLY A 438 -22.56 -6.52 4.10
C GLY A 438 -21.16 -6.46 3.49
N VAL A 439 -20.11 -6.70 4.29
CA VAL A 439 -18.75 -6.95 3.81
C VAL A 439 -18.56 -8.44 3.49
N ASP A 440 -17.71 -8.74 2.50
CA ASP A 440 -17.38 -10.11 2.11
C ASP A 440 -16.11 -10.64 2.81
N GLY A 441 -15.22 -9.73 3.22
CA GLY A 441 -13.98 -10.08 3.92
C GLY A 441 -14.19 -10.42 5.39
N GLN A 442 -13.13 -10.94 6.01
CA GLN A 442 -13.14 -11.35 7.43
C GLN A 442 -12.23 -10.47 8.28
N ASP A 443 -12.59 -10.32 9.57
CA ASP A 443 -11.75 -9.64 10.55
C ASP A 443 -10.63 -10.56 11.05
N PHE A 444 -9.40 -10.26 10.63
CA PHE A 444 -8.19 -10.95 11.06
C PHE A 444 -7.38 -10.15 12.08
N SER A 445 -7.97 -9.13 12.71
CA SER A 445 -7.27 -8.28 13.68
C SER A 445 -6.72 -9.06 14.88
N ALA A 446 -7.40 -10.11 15.34
CA ALA A 446 -6.88 -11.01 16.38
C ALA A 446 -5.60 -11.73 15.93
N ARG A 447 -5.59 -12.29 14.71
CA ARG A 447 -4.41 -12.93 14.11
C ARG A 447 -3.26 -11.95 13.91
N LEU A 448 -3.56 -10.71 13.52
CA LEU A 448 -2.58 -9.62 13.39
C LEU A 448 -1.99 -9.20 14.74
N ARG A 449 -2.72 -9.36 15.85
CA ARG A 449 -2.22 -9.17 17.22
C ARG A 449 -1.50 -10.41 17.77
N GLY A 450 -1.29 -11.45 16.97
CA GLY A 450 -0.63 -12.68 17.39
C GLY A 450 -1.48 -13.57 18.29
N LEU A 451 -2.79 -13.35 18.33
CA LEU A 451 -3.71 -14.17 19.11
C LEU A 451 -4.15 -15.38 18.28
N ASP A 452 -4.36 -16.51 18.96
CA ASP A 452 -4.82 -17.74 18.33
C ASP A 452 -6.35 -17.78 18.12
N GLU A 453 -7.06 -16.76 18.55
CA GLU A 453 -8.50 -16.57 18.36
C GLU A 453 -8.84 -15.94 16.99
N GLY A 454 -10.12 -16.02 16.63
CA GLY A 454 -10.62 -15.49 15.37
C GLY A 454 -10.44 -16.44 14.17
N PRO A 455 -10.92 -16.03 12.98
CA PRO A 455 -10.90 -16.87 11.79
C PRO A 455 -9.48 -17.16 11.31
N TRP A 456 -9.35 -18.25 10.55
CA TRP A 456 -8.16 -18.59 9.77
C TRP A 456 -8.60 -18.95 8.37
N GLN A 457 -7.89 -18.45 7.36
CA GLN A 457 -8.18 -18.77 5.96
C GLN A 457 -7.03 -19.56 5.33
N ASP A 458 -7.35 -20.74 4.80
CA ASP A 458 -6.37 -21.59 4.12
C ASP A 458 -6.10 -21.15 2.68
N ALA A 459 -7.06 -20.44 2.07
CA ALA A 459 -6.95 -19.93 0.72
C ALA A 459 -7.81 -18.67 0.53
N VAL A 460 -7.40 -17.82 -0.40
CA VAL A 460 -8.15 -16.64 -0.86
C VAL A 460 -8.61 -16.81 -2.29
N TYR A 461 -9.80 -16.28 -2.57
CA TYR A 461 -10.40 -16.26 -3.89
C TYR A 461 -9.77 -15.19 -4.78
N LEU A 462 -9.39 -15.56 -6.01
CA LEU A 462 -8.86 -14.67 -7.04
C LEU A 462 -9.79 -14.61 -8.25
N THR A 463 -9.88 -13.46 -8.88
CA THR A 463 -10.73 -13.24 -10.04
C THR A 463 -10.15 -12.22 -11.01
N SER A 464 -10.43 -12.43 -12.30
CA SER A 464 -10.49 -11.38 -13.31
C SER A 464 -11.74 -11.60 -14.14
N HIS A 465 -12.82 -10.87 -13.83
CA HIS A 465 -14.10 -10.99 -14.53
C HIS A 465 -14.05 -10.42 -15.95
N VAL A 466 -13.38 -9.28 -16.11
CA VAL A 466 -13.36 -8.53 -17.37
C VAL A 466 -11.92 -8.15 -17.70
N PRO A 467 -11.09 -9.14 -18.10
CA PRO A 467 -9.69 -8.88 -18.38
C PRO A 467 -9.51 -7.82 -19.47
N SER A 468 -8.51 -6.98 -19.25
CA SER A 468 -7.99 -5.98 -20.17
C SER A 468 -6.81 -6.54 -20.97
N PHE A 469 -6.02 -7.43 -20.35
CA PHE A 469 -4.78 -7.97 -20.92
C PHE A 469 -4.84 -9.45 -21.30
N MET A 470 -6.00 -10.11 -21.12
CA MET A 470 -6.22 -11.53 -21.44
C MET A 470 -7.57 -11.78 -22.12
N GLU A 471 -7.74 -12.98 -22.65
CA GLU A 471 -8.98 -13.40 -23.31
C GLU A 471 -10.18 -13.46 -22.35
N ARG A 472 -11.34 -13.04 -22.85
CA ARG A 472 -12.63 -13.16 -22.15
C ARG A 472 -13.17 -14.60 -22.28
N PRO A 473 -13.89 -15.14 -21.27
CA PRO A 473 -14.58 -14.47 -20.15
C PRO A 473 -13.75 -14.31 -18.86
N GLY A 474 -12.41 -14.31 -18.97
CA GLY A 474 -11.52 -14.16 -17.82
C GLY A 474 -11.30 -15.46 -17.06
N TRP A 475 -10.81 -15.33 -15.84
CA TRP A 475 -10.38 -16.46 -15.01
C TRP A 475 -10.81 -16.29 -13.56
N ARG A 476 -10.89 -17.41 -12.85
CA ARG A 476 -10.99 -17.50 -11.39
C ARG A 476 -9.90 -18.38 -10.84
N GLY A 477 -9.59 -18.21 -9.58
CA GLY A 477 -8.58 -19.01 -8.93
C GLY A 477 -8.62 -18.94 -7.43
N LEU A 478 -7.71 -19.70 -6.85
CA LEU A 478 -7.42 -19.69 -5.43
C LEU A 478 -5.92 -19.55 -5.22
N ARG A 479 -5.57 -18.91 -4.11
CA ARG A 479 -4.20 -18.85 -3.60
C ARG A 479 -4.20 -19.28 -2.14
N SER A 480 -3.53 -20.40 -1.84
CA SER A 480 -3.16 -20.78 -0.46
C SER A 480 -1.71 -20.40 -0.19
N GLU A 481 -1.13 -20.72 0.96
CA GLU A 481 0.32 -20.54 1.17
C GLU A 481 1.15 -21.31 0.12
N ARG A 482 0.74 -22.54 -0.21
CA ARG A 482 1.49 -23.47 -1.06
C ARG A 482 1.03 -23.50 -2.51
N TRP A 483 -0.25 -23.32 -2.78
CA TRP A 483 -0.82 -23.57 -4.10
C TRP A 483 -1.36 -22.30 -4.74
N ALA A 484 -1.07 -22.10 -6.02
CA ALA A 484 -1.81 -21.20 -6.89
C ALA A 484 -2.52 -22.03 -7.96
N PHE A 485 -3.83 -21.90 -8.04
CA PHE A 485 -4.65 -22.54 -9.06
C PHE A 485 -5.54 -21.51 -9.72
N THR A 486 -5.58 -21.50 -11.05
CA THR A 486 -6.50 -20.67 -11.80
C THR A 486 -7.07 -21.44 -12.98
N ARG A 487 -8.26 -21.02 -13.43
CA ARG A 487 -8.92 -21.61 -14.58
C ARG A 487 -9.77 -20.62 -15.36
N THR A 488 -10.06 -21.01 -16.59
CA THR A 488 -11.15 -20.46 -17.39
C THR A 488 -12.39 -21.34 -17.21
N GLN A 489 -13.55 -20.95 -17.76
CA GLN A 489 -14.74 -21.81 -17.72
C GLN A 489 -14.49 -23.19 -18.34
N LYS A 490 -13.65 -23.25 -19.38
CA LYS A 490 -13.49 -24.47 -20.19
C LYS A 490 -12.44 -25.43 -19.65
N ARG A 491 -11.43 -24.91 -18.94
CA ARG A 491 -10.28 -25.71 -18.51
C ARG A 491 -9.46 -25.02 -17.43
N PRO A 492 -8.75 -25.80 -16.59
CA PRO A 492 -7.62 -25.33 -15.81
C PRO A 492 -6.63 -24.52 -16.66
N LEU A 493 -6.20 -23.38 -16.13
CA LEU A 493 -5.25 -22.47 -16.76
C LEU A 493 -3.86 -22.69 -16.17
N MET A 494 -3.75 -22.65 -14.84
CA MET A 494 -2.49 -22.81 -14.11
C MET A 494 -2.70 -23.57 -12.80
N LEU A 495 -1.72 -24.41 -12.45
CA LEU A 495 -1.58 -25.02 -11.13
C LEU A 495 -0.10 -25.08 -10.77
N HIS A 496 0.30 -24.47 -9.66
CA HIS A 496 1.70 -24.43 -9.21
C HIS A 496 1.85 -24.80 -7.72
N ASP A 497 2.85 -25.64 -7.42
CA ASP A 497 3.33 -25.88 -6.05
C ASP A 497 4.43 -24.86 -5.72
N LEU A 498 4.04 -23.78 -5.06
CA LEU A 498 4.88 -22.62 -4.79
C LEU A 498 5.95 -22.87 -3.73
N ARG A 499 5.88 -24.02 -3.03
CA ARG A 499 6.95 -24.46 -2.13
C ARG A 499 8.13 -25.00 -2.93
N SER A 500 7.87 -25.79 -3.97
CA SER A 500 8.92 -26.38 -4.82
C SER A 500 9.23 -25.56 -6.07
N ASP A 501 8.30 -24.71 -6.49
CA ASP A 501 8.34 -23.91 -7.72
C ASP A 501 7.91 -22.45 -7.44
N PRO A 502 8.71 -21.69 -6.68
CA PRO A 502 8.35 -20.32 -6.27
C PRO A 502 8.34 -19.31 -7.43
N PHE A 503 8.84 -19.69 -8.61
CA PHE A 503 8.84 -18.89 -9.83
C PHE A 503 7.81 -19.39 -10.86
N GLU A 504 6.93 -20.31 -10.47
CA GLU A 504 5.80 -20.80 -11.28
C GLU A 504 6.23 -21.29 -12.68
N LEU A 505 7.39 -21.94 -12.77
CA LEU A 505 7.99 -22.40 -14.01
C LEU A 505 7.35 -23.68 -14.54
N ARG A 506 6.82 -24.52 -13.66
CA ARG A 506 6.21 -25.81 -14.00
C ARG A 506 4.71 -25.75 -13.74
N ASN A 507 3.95 -25.52 -14.79
CA ASN A 507 2.49 -25.63 -14.74
C ASN A 507 2.07 -27.11 -14.66
N LEU A 508 1.31 -27.44 -13.61
CA LEU A 508 0.78 -28.78 -13.35
C LEU A 508 -0.65 -28.96 -13.89
N ALA A 509 -1.32 -27.88 -14.31
CA ALA A 509 -2.69 -27.95 -14.81
C ALA A 509 -2.78 -28.83 -16.07
N GLY A 510 -3.82 -29.66 -16.13
CA GLY A 510 -4.13 -30.58 -17.22
C GLY A 510 -3.28 -31.86 -17.25
N ALA A 511 -2.27 -31.98 -16.39
CA ALA A 511 -1.41 -33.17 -16.35
C ALA A 511 -2.03 -34.33 -15.55
N ASP A 512 -2.94 -34.04 -14.63
CA ASP A 512 -3.61 -35.01 -13.77
C ASP A 512 -5.06 -34.52 -13.50
N PRO A 513 -6.06 -35.10 -14.19
CA PRO A 513 -7.45 -34.68 -14.05
C PRO A 513 -8.02 -34.85 -12.63
N ASP A 514 -7.59 -35.87 -11.88
CA ASP A 514 -8.10 -36.12 -10.53
C ASP A 514 -7.57 -35.06 -9.56
N ARG A 515 -6.29 -34.66 -9.71
CA ARG A 515 -5.73 -33.53 -8.97
C ARG A 515 -6.45 -32.22 -9.30
N ASP A 516 -6.64 -31.94 -10.59
CA ASP A 516 -7.29 -30.70 -11.01
C ASP A 516 -8.74 -30.62 -10.49
N ALA A 517 -9.47 -31.75 -10.46
CA ALA A 517 -10.81 -31.84 -9.89
C ALA A 517 -10.84 -31.46 -8.41
N VAL A 518 -9.82 -31.81 -7.62
CA VAL A 518 -9.73 -31.39 -6.21
C VAL A 518 -9.63 -29.87 -6.08
N PHE A 519 -8.81 -29.21 -6.91
CA PHE A 519 -8.70 -27.76 -6.89
C PHE A 519 -9.94 -27.07 -7.44
N ASP A 520 -10.62 -27.68 -8.40
CA ASP A 520 -11.91 -27.20 -8.89
C ASP A 520 -12.97 -27.21 -7.78
N GLU A 521 -13.08 -28.29 -7.00
CA GLU A 521 -14.02 -28.34 -5.87
C GLU A 521 -13.69 -27.29 -4.80
N GLN A 522 -12.41 -27.09 -4.46
CA GLN A 522 -12.00 -26.01 -3.56
C GLN A 522 -12.35 -24.63 -4.11
N LEU A 523 -12.14 -24.40 -5.40
CA LEU A 523 -12.48 -23.16 -6.06
C LEU A 523 -14.00 -22.93 -6.08
N LYS A 524 -14.81 -23.97 -6.33
CA LYS A 524 -16.28 -23.89 -6.26
C LYS A 524 -16.74 -23.45 -4.88
N LEU A 525 -16.18 -24.00 -3.81
CA LEU A 525 -16.52 -23.61 -2.44
C LEU A 525 -16.19 -22.14 -2.17
N LEU A 526 -15.01 -21.68 -2.60
CA LEU A 526 -14.62 -20.26 -2.48
C LEU A 526 -15.52 -19.35 -3.30
N MET A 527 -15.90 -19.75 -4.51
CA MET A 527 -16.82 -19.00 -5.36
C MET A 527 -18.22 -18.92 -4.76
N GLN A 528 -18.73 -20.02 -4.21
CA GLN A 528 -20.02 -20.06 -3.50
C GLN A 528 -20.00 -19.14 -2.27
N ALA A 529 -18.94 -19.21 -1.46
CA ALA A 529 -18.77 -18.33 -0.31
C ALA A 529 -18.67 -16.85 -0.72
N ALA A 530 -18.01 -16.56 -1.84
CA ALA A 530 -17.89 -15.23 -2.40
C ALA A 530 -19.15 -14.75 -3.16
N GLY A 531 -20.19 -15.59 -3.31
CA GLY A 531 -21.39 -15.24 -4.08
C GLY A 531 -21.15 -15.09 -5.59
N ASP A 532 -20.10 -15.68 -6.15
CA ASP A 532 -19.82 -15.61 -7.59
C ASP A 532 -20.58 -16.72 -8.34
N GLY A 533 -21.58 -16.32 -9.13
CA GLY A 533 -22.41 -17.21 -9.95
C GLY A 533 -21.75 -17.78 -11.21
N TRP A 534 -20.44 -17.61 -11.40
CA TRP A 534 -19.71 -18.18 -12.52
C TRP A 534 -19.74 -19.72 -12.47
N SER A 535 -20.13 -20.39 -13.56
CA SER A 535 -20.10 -21.86 -13.64
C SER A 535 -18.73 -22.35 -14.13
N LEU A 536 -18.28 -23.48 -13.58
CA LEU A 536 -17.02 -24.12 -13.95
C LEU A 536 -17.14 -25.12 -15.12
N GLY A 537 -18.21 -25.03 -15.93
CA GLY A 537 -18.44 -25.93 -17.07
C GLY A 537 -19.03 -27.26 -16.65
#